data_AF-F1W2P5-F1
#
_entry.id   AF-F1W2P5-F1
#
_cell.length_a   1.000
_cell.length_b   1.000
_cell.length_c   1.000
_cell.angle_alpha   90.00
_cell.angle_beta   90.00
_cell.angle_gamma   90.00
#
_symmetry.space_group_name_H-M   'P 1'
#
loop_
_entity.id
_entity.type
_entity.pdbx_description
1 polymer ?
#
loop_
_entity_poly.entity_id
_entity_poly.type
_entity_poly.pdbx_seq_one_letter_code
_entity_poly.pdbx_strand_id
1 'polypeptide(L)' 'MALERLARRYCVTKQAMMERLINTEDERIMAQLNPDTPEWDIYEGKQSVTL' A
#
# COMPACT_ATOMS: atom_id res chain seq x y z
N MET A 1 0.65 -17.76 12.68
CA MET A 1 1.51 -16.75 11.99
C MET A 1 1.20 -15.33 12.46
N ALA A 2 2.06 -14.34 12.16
CA ALA A 2 1.91 -12.95 12.64
C ALA A 2 0.64 -12.24 12.14
N LEU A 3 0.32 -12.37 10.84
CA LEU A 3 -0.90 -11.78 10.25
C LEU A 3 -2.17 -12.30 10.93
N GLU A 4 -2.22 -13.58 11.28
CA GLU A 4 -3.38 -14.19 11.95
C GLU A 4 -3.58 -13.68 13.38
N ARG A 5 -2.49 -13.33 14.08
CA ARG A 5 -2.59 -12.70 15.40
C ARG A 5 -3.12 -11.28 15.29
N LEU A 6 -2.69 -10.52 14.27
CA LEU A 6 -3.21 -9.19 13.99
C LEU A 6 -4.69 -9.23 13.61
N ALA A 7 -5.07 -10.09 12.67
CA ALA A 7 -6.47 -10.25 12.25
C ALA A 7 -7.39 -10.57 13.44
N ARG A 8 -6.97 -11.50 14.33
CA ARG A 8 -7.69 -11.80 15.57
C ARG A 8 -7.75 -10.62 16.54
N ARG A 9 -6.65 -9.90 16.74
CA ARG A 9 -6.59 -8.73 17.63
C ARG A 9 -7.57 -7.64 17.21
N TYR A 10 -7.73 -7.45 15.90
CA TYR A 10 -8.63 -6.43 15.35
C TYR A 10 -10.03 -6.99 15.00
N CYS A 11 -10.32 -8.26 15.31
CA CYS A 11 -11.58 -8.92 15.00
C CYS A 11 -11.98 -8.84 13.51
N VAL A 12 -11.00 -8.92 12.61
CA VAL A 12 -11.19 -8.88 11.15
C VAL A 12 -10.72 -10.18 10.50
N THR A 13 -11.11 -10.37 9.23
CA THR A 13 -10.57 -11.46 8.42
C THR A 13 -9.09 -11.21 8.10
N LYS A 14 -8.36 -12.27 7.71
CA LYS A 14 -6.96 -12.13 7.27
C LYS A 14 -6.84 -11.21 6.05
N GLN A 15 -7.80 -11.29 5.12
CA GLN A 15 -7.86 -10.44 3.94
C GLN A 15 -8.04 -8.97 4.32
N ALA A 16 -9.02 -8.65 5.17
CA ALA A 16 -9.25 -7.29 5.62
C ALA A 16 -8.05 -6.72 6.40
N MET A 17 -7.35 -7.55 7.18
CA MET A 17 -6.11 -7.13 7.83
C MET A 17 -5.00 -6.83 6.80
N MET A 18 -4.91 -7.60 5.73
CA MET A 18 -3.93 -7.39 4.68
C MET A 18 -4.22 -6.12 3.87
N GLU A 19 -5.47 -5.91 3.46
CA GLU A 19 -5.93 -4.68 2.79
C GLU A 19 -5.61 -3.45 3.64
N ARG A 20 -5.90 -3.50 4.94
CA ARG A 20 -5.58 -2.40 5.86
C ARG A 20 -4.09 -2.09 5.90
N LEU A 21 -3.23 -3.11 5.98
CA LEU A 21 -1.78 -2.91 5.99
C LEU A 21 -1.27 -2.29 4.69
N ILE A 22 -1.79 -2.76 3.55
CA ILE A 22 -1.45 -2.22 2.22
C ILE A 22 -1.83 -0.74 2.16
N ASN A 23 -3.08 -0.40 2.48
CA ASN A 23 -3.57 0.98 2.41
C ASN A 23 -2.81 1.92 3.36
N THR A 24 -2.47 1.47 4.57
CA THR A 24 -1.69 2.29 5.51
C THR A 24 -0.29 2.60 5.01
N GLU A 25 0.40 1.62 4.40
CA GLU A 25 1.73 1.87 3.83
C GLU A 25 1.64 2.70 2.54
N ASP A 26 0.60 2.49 1.74
CA ASP A 26 0.32 3.26 0.53
C ASP A 26 0.13 4.76 0.84
N GLU A 27 -0.72 5.07 1.82
CA GLU A 27 -0.90 6.44 2.34
C GLU A 27 0.42 7.03 2.85
N ARG A 28 1.26 6.22 3.52
CA ARG A 28 2.56 6.67 4.04
C ARG A 28 3.54 6.99 2.92
N ILE A 29 3.51 6.23 1.82
CA ILE A 29 4.32 6.48 0.62
C ILE A 29 3.82 7.75 -0.07
N MET A 30 2.51 7.86 -0.32
CA MET A 30 1.91 9.04 -0.94
C MET A 30 2.22 10.33 -0.16
N ALA A 31 2.19 10.28 1.18
CA ALA A 31 2.49 11.45 2.02
C ALA A 31 3.94 11.93 1.94
N GLN A 32 4.87 11.07 1.47
CA GLN A 32 6.28 11.40 1.32
C GLN A 32 6.67 11.70 -0.13
N LEU A 33 5.79 11.40 -1.08
CA LEU A 33 6.04 11.58 -2.49
C LEU A 33 5.53 12.96 -2.92
N ASN A 34 6.35 13.70 -3.66
CA ASN A 34 5.91 14.96 -4.24
C ASN A 34 5.18 14.65 -5.57
N PRO A 35 3.90 15.05 -5.74
CA PRO A 35 3.14 14.76 -6.96
C PRO A 35 3.75 15.29 -8.26
N ASP A 36 4.57 16.35 -8.17
CA ASP A 36 5.18 16.99 -9.34
C ASP A 36 6.52 16.37 -9.75
N THR A 37 6.90 15.21 -9.17
CA THR A 37 8.20 14.58 -9.46
C THR A 37 8.07 13.30 -10.28
N PRO A 38 9.12 12.92 -11.05
CA PRO A 38 9.10 11.69 -11.85
C PRO A 38 8.87 10.42 -11.01
N GLU A 39 9.21 10.43 -9.72
CA GLU A 39 8.96 9.33 -8.80
C GLU A 39 7.45 9.10 -8.59
N TRP A 40 6.63 10.16 -8.65
CA TRP A 40 5.16 10.05 -8.65
C TRP A 40 4.64 9.31 -9.87
N ASP A 41 5.17 9.63 -11.06
CA ASP A 41 4.78 8.94 -12.29
C ASP A 41 5.18 7.45 -12.30
N ILE A 42 6.31 7.10 -11.66
CA ILE A 42 6.71 5.70 -11.46
C ILE A 42 5.73 5.00 -10.51
N TYR A 43 5.39 5.64 -9.39
CA TYR A 43 4.47 5.10 -8.40
C TYR A 43 3.04 4.91 -8.96
N GLU A 44 2.55 5.84 -9.77
CA GLU A 44 1.27 5.71 -10.49
C GLU A 44 1.30 4.71 -11.65
N GLY A 45 2.48 4.15 -11.98
CA GLY A 45 2.63 3.21 -13.10
C GLY A 45 2.44 3.88 -14.47
N LYS A 46 2.62 5.20 -14.57
CA LYS A 46 2.53 5.97 -15.82
C LYS A 46 3.71 5.73 -16.77
N GLN A 47 4.79 5.11 -16.30
CA GLN A 47 5.79 4.56 -17.22
C GLN A 47 5.16 3.40 -17.99
N SER A 48 4.65 3.71 -19.17
CA SER A 48 4.32 2.73 -20.19
C SER A 48 5.55 1.85 -20.39
N VAL A 49 5.49 0.62 -19.89
CA VAL A 49 6.42 -0.43 -20.28
C VAL A 49 6.16 -0.66 -21.76
N THR A 50 6.99 -0.06 -22.61
CA THR A 50 7.07 -0.43 -24.02
C THR A 50 7.64 -1.84 -24.06
N LEU A 51 6.75 -2.85 -24.06
CA LEU A 51 7.09 -4.24 -24.39
C LEU A 51 7.20 -4.39 -25.91
#